data_AF-A0A1F9QFM3-F1
#
_entry.id   AF-A0A1F9QFM3-F1
#
_cell.length_a   1.000
_cell.length_b   1.000
_cell.length_c   1.000
_cell.angle_alpha   90.00
_cell.angle_beta   90.00
_cell.angle_gamma   90.00
#
_symmetry.space_group_name_H-M   'P 1'
#
loop_
_entity.id
_entity.type
_entity.pdbx_description
1 polymer ?
#
loop_
_entity_poly.entity_id
_entity_poly.type
_entity_poly.pdbx_seq_one_letter_code
_entity_poly.pdbx_strand_id
1 'polypeptide(L)'
;MLFCTLALALLLLAGCRGTVDDLAGDYESERVDLSPARLTLRTDGGGSLTVGAEEAPFRWEVRDEGRVVLHTRQGGIISARQGRGTLELDMPGSGKQVFRKKAK
;
A
#
# COMPACT_ATOMS: atom_id res chain seq x y z
N MET A 1 25.11 -30.82 12.26
CA MET A 1 25.39 -29.45 11.80
C MET A 1 24.56 -29.04 10.57
N LEU A 2 24.19 -29.96 9.65
CA LEU A 2 23.34 -29.67 8.47
C LEU A 2 21.90 -29.22 8.77
N PHE A 3 21.33 -29.61 9.91
CA PHE A 3 19.95 -29.26 10.29
C PHE A 3 19.79 -27.80 10.78
N CYS A 4 20.82 -27.20 11.38
CA CYS A 4 20.77 -25.80 11.83
C CYS A 4 20.75 -24.80 10.66
N THR A 5 21.47 -25.11 9.58
CA THR A 5 21.52 -24.25 8.38
C THR A 5 20.20 -24.24 7.62
N LEU A 6 19.46 -25.35 7.61
CA LEU A 6 18.18 -25.45 6.91
C LEU A 6 17.05 -24.72 7.65
N ALA A 7 17.06 -24.78 8.98
CA ALA A 7 16.08 -24.06 9.82
C ALA A 7 16.25 -22.54 9.72
N LEU A 8 17.50 -22.05 9.65
CA LEU A 8 17.80 -20.62 9.54
C LEU A 8 17.39 -20.05 8.16
N ALA A 9 17.53 -20.84 7.10
CA ALA A 9 17.07 -20.46 5.76
C ALA A 9 15.54 -20.36 5.68
N LEU A 10 14.80 -21.25 6.36
CA LEU A 10 13.33 -21.24 6.36
C LEU A 10 12.74 -20.04 7.12
N LEU A 11 13.40 -19.58 8.19
CA LEU A 11 13.01 -18.40 8.97
C LEU A 11 13.14 -17.08 8.19
N LEU A 12 14.09 -16.99 7.26
CA LEU A 12 14.28 -15.80 6.40
C LEU A 12 13.20 -15.66 5.32
N LEU A 13 12.57 -16.76 4.89
CA LEU A 13 11.50 -16.76 3.89
C LEU A 13 10.11 -16.42 4.48
N ALA A 14 9.93 -16.58 5.79
CA ALA A 14 8.66 -16.30 6.47
C ALA A 14 8.44 -14.81 6.81
N GLY A 15 9.50 -13.99 6.79
CA GLY A 15 9.44 -12.59 7.22
C GLY A 15 8.78 -11.60 6.26
N CYS A 16 8.59 -11.95 4.98
CA CYS A 16 8.19 -10.96 3.97
C CYS A 16 6.73 -11.03 3.51
N ARG A 17 5.95 -12.03 3.93
CA ARG A 17 4.65 -12.30 3.30
C ARG A 17 3.43 -11.75 4.05
N GLY A 18 3.49 -11.67 5.38
CA GLY A 18 2.32 -11.31 6.20
C GLY A 18 1.83 -9.87 6.04
N THR A 19 2.73 -8.90 5.92
CA THR A 19 2.36 -7.47 5.91
C THR A 19 1.78 -7.02 4.58
N VAL A 20 2.21 -7.63 3.47
CA VAL A 20 1.72 -7.31 2.12
C VAL A 20 0.30 -7.83 1.92
N ASP A 21 0.03 -9.07 2.35
CA ASP A 21 -1.30 -9.68 2.21
C ASP A 21 -2.37 -8.95 3.04
N ASP A 22 -2.03 -8.44 4.24
CA ASP A 22 -2.97 -7.68 5.07
C ASP A 22 -3.30 -6.29 4.50
N LEU A 23 -2.35 -5.67 3.78
CA LEU A 23 -2.56 -4.36 3.16
C LEU A 23 -3.19 -4.44 1.77
N ALA A 24 -3.05 -5.56 1.07
CA ALA A 24 -3.69 -5.71 -0.24
C ALA A 24 -5.23 -5.60 -0.12
N GLY A 25 -5.84 -4.92 -1.09
CA GLY A 25 -7.28 -4.69 -1.16
C GLY A 25 -7.66 -3.37 -1.81
N ASP A 26 -8.96 -3.10 -1.83
CA ASP A 26 -9.56 -1.88 -2.37
C ASP A 26 -9.87 -0.90 -1.25
N TYR A 27 -9.63 0.38 -1.51
CA TYR A 27 -9.82 1.46 -0.56
C TYR A 27 -10.54 2.64 -1.22
N GLU A 28 -11.30 3.38 -0.43
CA GLU A 28 -12.02 4.58 -0.86
C GLU A 28 -11.67 5.77 0.02
N SER A 29 -11.51 6.95 -0.59
CA SER A 29 -11.27 8.20 0.14
C SER A 29 -12.45 8.52 1.06
N GLU A 30 -12.19 8.82 2.33
CA GLU A 30 -13.25 9.21 3.28
C GLU A 30 -13.82 10.61 2.95
N ARG A 31 -13.01 11.44 2.31
CA ARG A 31 -13.36 12.81 1.95
C ARG A 31 -13.89 12.87 0.52
N VAL A 32 -15.19 13.17 0.39
CA VAL A 32 -15.93 13.25 -0.89
C VAL A 32 -15.82 14.64 -1.54
N ASP A 33 -15.45 15.67 -0.76
CA ASP A 33 -15.26 17.05 -1.20
C ASP A 33 -14.08 17.21 -2.18
N LEU A 34 -13.06 16.35 -2.04
CA LEU A 34 -11.90 16.28 -2.91
C LEU A 34 -12.01 15.07 -3.84
N SER A 35 -12.91 15.14 -4.83
CA SER A 35 -13.15 14.15 -5.90
C SER A 35 -12.92 12.68 -5.50
N PRO A 36 -13.98 11.87 -5.31
CA PRO A 36 -13.85 10.53 -4.75
C PRO A 36 -12.73 9.73 -5.44
N ALA A 37 -11.79 9.27 -4.62
CA ALA A 37 -10.62 8.55 -5.08
C ALA A 37 -10.69 7.09 -4.63
N ARG A 38 -10.36 6.18 -5.56
CA ARG A 38 -10.26 4.74 -5.29
C ARG A 38 -8.82 4.30 -5.37
N LEU A 39 -8.36 3.57 -4.37
CA LEU A 39 -7.00 3.06 -4.29
C LEU A 39 -7.05 1.53 -4.23
N THR A 40 -6.38 0.85 -5.15
CA THR A 40 -6.25 -0.61 -5.15
C THR A 40 -4.80 -0.99 -4.93
N LEU A 41 -4.56 -1.83 -3.92
CA LEU A 41 -3.26 -2.44 -3.63
C LEU A 41 -3.32 -3.94 -3.90
N ARG A 42 -2.49 -4.42 -4.82
CA ARG A 42 -2.40 -5.86 -5.14
C ARG A 42 -1.18 -6.50 -4.49
N THR A 43 -1.30 -7.78 -4.17
CA THR A 43 -0.26 -8.60 -3.51
C THR A 43 1.04 -8.75 -4.31
N ASP A 44 1.01 -8.46 -5.62
CA ASP A 44 2.19 -8.43 -6.51
C ASP A 44 3.06 -7.16 -6.34
N GLY A 45 2.68 -6.25 -5.42
CA GLY A 45 3.32 -4.95 -5.23
C GLY A 45 2.92 -3.91 -6.29
N GLY A 46 1.89 -4.18 -7.09
CA GLY A 46 1.29 -3.22 -8.00
C GLY A 46 0.00 -2.64 -7.44
N GLY A 47 -0.40 -1.48 -7.94
CA GLY A 47 -1.65 -0.85 -7.55
C GLY A 47 -2.10 0.21 -8.54
N SER A 48 -3.27 0.77 -8.28
CA SER A 48 -3.79 1.91 -9.03
C SER A 48 -4.54 2.87 -8.13
N LEU A 49 -4.44 4.16 -8.48
CA LEU A 49 -5.19 5.25 -7.86
C LEU A 49 -6.08 5.84 -8.93
N THR A 50 -7.39 5.77 -8.73
CA THR A 50 -8.38 6.41 -9.60
C THR A 50 -8.87 7.69 -8.95
N VAL A 51 -8.79 8.82 -9.65
CA VAL A 51 -9.39 10.10 -9.23
C VAL A 51 -10.33 10.56 -10.34
N GLY A 52 -11.63 10.62 -10.04
CA GLY A 52 -12.64 10.88 -11.08
C GLY A 52 -12.62 9.81 -12.17
N ALA A 53 -12.27 10.20 -13.40
CA ALA A 53 -12.18 9.30 -14.57
C ALA A 53 -10.74 8.89 -14.91
N GLU A 54 -9.74 9.42 -14.19
CA GLU A 54 -8.33 9.14 -14.46
C GLU A 54 -7.83 8.03 -13.54
N GLU A 55 -7.21 7.00 -14.11
CA GLU A 55 -6.55 5.92 -13.36
C GLU A 55 -5.03 6.02 -13.54
N ALA A 56 -4.33 6.22 -12.42
CA ALA A 56 -2.89 6.30 -12.35
C ALA A 56 -2.32 5.03 -11.69
N PRO A 57 -1.66 4.14 -12.46
CA PRO A 57 -1.02 2.94 -11.92
C PRO A 57 0.31 3.28 -11.22
N PHE A 58 0.64 2.50 -10.19
CA PHE A 58 1.88 2.64 -9.42
C PHE A 58 2.42 1.27 -8.96
N ARG A 59 3.66 1.27 -8.46
CA ARG A 59 4.23 0.17 -7.66
C ARG A 59 4.22 0.57 -6.19
N TRP A 60 4.03 -0.37 -5.29
CA TRP A 60 4.04 -0.10 -3.86
C TRP A 60 4.83 -1.15 -3.09
N GLU A 61 5.32 -0.74 -1.94
CA GLU A 61 6.00 -1.62 -1.00
C GLU A 61 5.78 -1.13 0.44
N VAL A 62 5.88 -2.06 1.37
CA VAL A 62 5.91 -1.75 2.81
C VAL A 62 7.36 -1.55 3.21
N ARG A 63 7.63 -0.41 3.83
CA ARG A 63 8.89 -0.09 4.51
C ARG A 63 8.75 -0.35 6.00
N ASP A 64 9.84 -0.21 6.73
CA ASP A 64 9.87 -0.39 8.18
C ASP A 64 8.81 0.48 8.88
N GLU A 65 8.29 -0.02 10.00
CA GLU A 65 7.37 0.70 10.90
C GLU A 65 5.98 1.02 10.31
N GLY A 66 5.51 0.25 9.32
CA GLY A 66 4.16 0.43 8.75
C GLY A 66 4.04 1.63 7.81
N ARG A 67 5.18 2.13 7.32
CA ARG A 67 5.24 3.08 6.20
C ARG A 67 5.02 2.33 4.89
N VAL A 68 4.22 2.91 4.01
CA VAL A 68 3.93 2.35 2.69
C VAL A 68 4.36 3.39 1.67
N VAL A 69 5.10 2.98 0.65
CA VAL A 69 5.63 3.89 -0.37
C VAL A 69 5.03 3.51 -1.71
N LEU A 70 4.45 4.49 -2.40
CA LEU A 70 3.83 4.32 -3.71
C LEU A 70 4.70 5.06 -4.75
N HIS A 71 5.25 4.31 -5.69
CA HIS A 71 6.08 4.79 -6.79
C HIS A 71 5.21 4.98 -8.03
N THR A 72 4.98 6.24 -8.40
CA THR A 72 4.21 6.58 -9.60
C THR A 72 5.05 6.36 -10.86
N ARG A 73 4.40 6.15 -12.00
CA ARG A 73 5.10 5.98 -13.29
C ARG A 73 5.90 7.21 -13.73
N GLN A 74 5.52 8.40 -13.25
CA GLN A 74 6.22 9.65 -13.55
C GLN A 74 7.42 9.89 -12.62
N GLY A 75 7.79 8.91 -11.79
CA GLY A 75 8.92 9.01 -10.86
C GLY A 75 8.60 9.72 -9.55
N GLY A 76 7.31 10.04 -9.31
CA GLY A 76 6.85 10.58 -8.04
C GLY A 76 6.79 9.52 -6.95
N ILE A 77 6.95 9.97 -5.71
CA ILE A 77 6.80 9.13 -4.51
C ILE A 77 5.65 9.70 -3.69
N ILE A 78 4.66 8.85 -3.38
CA ILE A 78 3.59 9.15 -2.44
C ILE A 78 3.85 8.31 -1.19
N SER A 79 4.01 8.99 -0.05
CA SER A 79 4.18 8.33 1.23
C SER A 79 2.82 8.08 1.86
N ALA A 80 2.64 6.87 2.40
CA ALA A 80 1.45 6.45 3.09
C ALA A 80 1.77 5.85 4.46
N ARG A 81 0.85 6.02 5.41
CA ARG A 81 0.94 5.43 6.74
C ARG A 81 -0.22 4.49 6.96
N GLN A 82 0.09 3.26 7.35
CA GLN A 82 -0.93 2.27 7.72
C GLN A 82 -1.56 2.63 9.07
N GLY A 83 -2.90 2.75 9.07
CA GLY A 83 -3.74 2.83 10.25
C GLY A 83 -4.56 1.55 10.43
N ARG A 84 -5.48 1.54 11.41
CA ARG A 84 -6.40 0.40 11.62
C ARG A 84 -7.48 0.38 10.53
N GLY A 85 -7.24 -0.37 9.46
CA GLY A 85 -8.16 -0.46 8.32
C GLY A 85 -8.18 0.77 7.42
N THR A 86 -7.21 1.68 7.59
CA THR A 86 -7.07 2.90 6.81
C THR A 86 -5.64 3.08 6.31
N LEU A 87 -5.50 3.88 5.25
CA LEU A 87 -4.24 4.36 4.71
C LEU A 87 -4.31 5.88 4.62
N GLU A 88 -3.41 6.56 5.30
CA GLU A 88 -3.25 8.01 5.16
C GLU A 88 -2.15 8.29 4.14
N LEU A 89 -2.52 8.85 2.98
CA LEU A 89 -1.61 9.21 1.89
C LEU A 89 -1.32 10.71 1.94
N ASP A 90 -0.06 11.09 1.76
CA ASP A 90 0.32 12.48 1.51
C ASP A 90 0.30 12.77 0.01
N MET A 91 -0.79 13.35 -0.47
CA MET A 91 -1.06 13.58 -1.89
C MET A 91 -0.40 14.88 -2.37
N PRO A 92 0.35 14.86 -3.48
CA PRO A 92 0.89 16.07 -4.07
C PRO A 92 -0.22 17.09 -4.41
N GLY A 93 -0.11 18.30 -3.85
CA GLY A 93 -1.05 19.40 -4.12
C GLY A 93 -2.35 19.40 -3.31
N SER A 94 -2.79 18.26 -2.77
CA SER A 94 -3.99 18.17 -1.92
C SER A 94 -3.72 17.83 -0.45
N GLY A 95 -2.47 17.47 -0.11
CA GLY A 95 -2.04 17.14 1.24
C GLY A 95 -2.55 15.78 1.71
N LYS A 96 -2.73 15.63 3.02
CA LYS A 96 -3.08 14.34 3.64
C LYS A 96 -4.52 13.94 3.32
N GLN A 97 -4.69 12.74 2.75
CA GLN A 97 -5.98 12.13 2.46
C GLN A 97 -6.07 10.73 3.07
N VAL A 98 -7.20 10.44 3.71
CA VAL A 98 -7.46 9.15 4.36
C VAL A 98 -8.29 8.27 3.44
N PHE A 99 -7.80 7.05 3.23
CA PHE A 99 -8.44 6.00 2.45
C PHE A 99 -8.84 4.86 3.40
N ARG A 100 -10.10 4.44 3.36
CA ARG A 100 -10.61 3.34 4.18
C ARG A 100 -10.73 2.08 3.35
N LYS A 101 -10.27 0.95 3.90
CA LYS A 101 -10.37 -0.35 3.24
C LYS A 101 -11.84 -0.70 3.09
N LYS A 102 -12.26 -1.04 1.88
CA LYS A 102 -13.61 -1.55 1.64
C LYS A 102 -13.73 -2.91 2.30
N ALA A 103 -14.73 -3.06 3.17
CA ALA A 103 -15.09 -4.38 3.67
C ALA A 103 -15.58 -5.22 2.48
N LYS A 104 -15.07 -6.44 2.37
CA LYS A 104 -15.48 -7.41 1.35
C LYS A 104 -16.83 -8.03 1.71
#